data_AF-A0A9W4T0D1-F1
#
_entry.id   AF-A0A9W4T0D1-F1
#
_cell.length_a   1.000
_cell.length_b   1.000
_cell.length_c   1.000
_cell.angle_alpha   90.00
_cell.angle_beta   90.00
_cell.angle_gamma   90.00
#
_symmetry.space_group_name_H-M   'P 1'
#
loop_
_entity.id
_entity.type
_entity.pdbx_description
1 polymer ?
#
loop_
_entity_poly.entity_id
_entity_poly.type
_entity_poly.pdbx_seq_one_letter_code
_entity_poly.pdbx_strand_id
1 'polypeptide(L)' 'MYVGEQYDKVKLWRETLDRASYISALCRPVGNQFGVVGIQVTGTTMYLNILVNDMAGIPRYFHLDHAEIPLSLTIHT' A
#
# COMPACT_ATOMS: atom_id res chain seq x y z
N MET A 1 6.02 13.50 19.37
CA MET A 1 5.38 12.26 18.87
C MET A 1 3.89 12.53 18.78
N TYR A 2 3.39 12.93 17.61
CA TYR A 2 2.00 13.32 17.44
C TYR A 2 1.14 12.08 17.21
N VAL A 3 0.13 11.89 18.06
CA VAL A 3 -0.78 10.73 18.07
C VAL A 3 -1.57 10.57 16.75
N GLY A 4 -1.59 11.61 15.89
CA GLY A 4 -2.31 11.61 14.62
C GLY A 4 -1.69 10.76 13.49
N GLU A 5 -0.36 10.69 13.38
CA GLU A 5 0.27 10.00 12.23
C GLU A 5 0.02 8.49 12.22
N GLN A 6 -0.05 7.88 13.40
CA GLN A 6 -0.32 6.44 13.52
C GLN A 6 -1.78 6.12 13.17
N TYR A 7 -2.71 7.03 13.47
CA TYR A 7 -4.13 6.85 13.19
C TYR A 7 -4.44 6.98 11.70
N ASP A 8 -3.81 7.95 11.03
CA ASP A 8 -3.94 8.12 9.59
C ASP A 8 -3.37 6.93 8.82
N LYS A 9 -2.24 6.38 9.26
CA LYS A 9 -1.68 5.14 8.69
C LYS A 9 -2.66 3.96 8.81
N VAL A 10 -3.29 3.78 9.97
CA VAL A 10 -4.28 2.71 10.20
C VAL A 10 -5.52 2.89 9.31
N LYS A 11 -6.00 4.13 9.15
CA LYS A 11 -7.14 4.44 8.28
C LYS A 11 -6.82 4.17 6.81
N LEU A 12 -5.65 4.63 6.33
CA LEU A 12 -5.18 4.39 4.96
C LEU A 12 -5.00 2.89 4.68
N TRP A 13 -4.48 2.16 5.67
CA TRP A 13 -4.32 0.71 5.61
C TRP A 13 -5.66 0.00 5.43
N ARG A 14 -6.69 0.38 6.21
CA ARG A 14 -8.01 -0.24 6.12
C ARG A 14 -8.69 0.02 4.77
N GLU A 15 -8.65 1.25 4.27
CA GLU A 15 -9.20 1.59 2.94
C GLU A 15 -8.46 0.87 1.80
N THR A 16 -7.14 0.70 1.95
CA THR A 16 -6.34 -0.05 0.97
C THR A 16 -6.65 -1.54 1.02
N LEU A 17 -6.86 -2.11 2.21
CA LEU A 17 -7.25 -3.52 2.38
C LEU A 17 -8.66 -3.82 1.88
N ASP A 18 -9.61 -2.92 2.11
CA ASP A 18 -10.96 -3.06 1.57
C ASP A 18 -10.90 -3.11 0.03
N ARG A 19 -10.05 -2.27 -0.60
CA ARG A 19 -9.76 -2.37 -2.05
C ARG A 19 -8.93 -3.60 -2.43
N ALA A 20 -7.98 -4.04 -1.60
CA ALA A 20 -7.17 -5.23 -1.85
C ALA A 20 -8.03 -6.48 -1.88
N SER A 21 -9.05 -6.55 -1.02
CA SER A 21 -10.03 -7.64 -1.01
C SER A 21 -10.83 -7.71 -2.32
N TYR A 22 -11.16 -6.55 -2.89
CA TYR A 22 -11.82 -6.43 -4.19
C TYR A 22 -10.90 -6.84 -5.35
N ILE A 23 -9.65 -6.41 -5.34
CA ILE A 23 -8.66 -6.80 -6.36
C ILE A 23 -8.30 -8.28 -6.23
N SER A 24 -8.17 -8.84 -5.03
CA SER A 24 -7.98 -10.27 -4.77
C SER A 24 -9.10 -11.14 -5.35
N ALA A 25 -10.35 -10.68 -5.22
CA ALA A 25 -11.51 -11.37 -5.77
C ALA A 25 -11.55 -11.34 -7.31
N LEU A 26 -11.05 -10.28 -7.94
CA LEU A 26 -11.01 -10.11 -9.40
C LEU A 26 -9.74 -10.66 -10.06
N CYS A 27 -8.62 -10.58 -9.35
CA CYS A 27 -7.30 -11.02 -9.75
C CYS A 27 -6.84 -12.04 -8.71
N ARG A 28 -7.01 -13.33 -9.02
CA ARG A 28 -6.38 -14.43 -8.28
C ARG A 28 -5.02 -14.70 -8.93
N PRO A 29 -3.92 -14.04 -8.53
CA PRO A 29 -2.61 -14.35 -9.10
C PRO A 29 -2.35 -15.84 -8.91
N VAL A 30 -1.97 -16.51 -9.99
CA VAL A 30 -1.61 -17.92 -9.98
C VAL A 30 -0.27 -18.06 -9.23
N GLY A 31 0.10 -19.27 -8.77
CA GLY A 31 1.38 -19.48 -8.06
C GLY A 31 2.55 -18.80 -8.79
N ASN A 32 3.39 -18.08 -8.03
CA ASN A 32 4.49 -17.21 -8.50
C ASN A 32 4.10 -15.89 -9.16
N GLN A 33 2.84 -15.43 -9.03
CA GLN A 33 2.41 -14.11 -9.48
C GLN A 33 2.05 -13.21 -8.29
N PHE A 34 2.10 -11.90 -8.52
CA PHE A 34 1.62 -10.90 -7.57
C PHE A 34 0.69 -9.91 -8.27
N GLY A 35 -0.28 -9.39 -7.54
CA GLY A 35 -1.15 -8.31 -7.97
C GLY A 35 -0.73 -6.99 -7.32
N VAL A 36 -0.72 -5.90 -8.08
CA VAL A 36 -0.57 -4.55 -7.50
C VAL A 36 -1.91 -4.15 -6.87
N VAL A 37 -1.88 -3.85 -5.57
CA VAL A 37 -3.06 -3.38 -4.84
C VAL A 37 -3.22 -1.87 -5.01
N GLY A 38 -2.10 -1.15 -4.96
CA GLY A 38 -2.08 0.29 -5.12
C GLY A 38 -0.92 0.97 -4.43
N ILE A 39 -1.01 2.28 -4.36
CA ILE A 39 0.02 3.16 -3.82
C ILE A 39 -0.51 3.81 -2.55
N GLN A 40 0.30 3.80 -1.49
CA GLN A 40 0.02 4.50 -0.25
C GLN A 40 1.00 5.65 -0.08
N VAL A 41 0.52 6.83 0.35
CA VAL A 41 1.37 7.98 0.62
C VAL A 41 1.25 8.33 2.09
N THR A 42 2.39 8.44 2.77
CA THR A 42 2.48 8.91 4.17
C THR A 42 3.58 9.97 4.23
N GLY A 43 3.22 11.21 4.55
CA GLY A 43 4.15 12.33 4.46
C GLY A 43 4.64 12.49 3.01
N THR A 44 5.96 12.51 2.83
CA THR A 44 6.61 12.52 1.50
C THR A 44 6.96 11.13 1.00
N THR A 45 6.63 10.05 1.72
CA THR A 45 7.00 8.69 1.31
C THR A 45 5.83 7.98 0.65
N MET A 46 6.07 7.48 -0.56
CA MET A 46 5.18 6.65 -1.34
C MET A 46 5.57 5.18 -1.17
N TYR A 47 4.60 4.29 -0.97
CA TYR A 47 4.79 2.84 -0.85
C TYR A 47 4.01 2.11 -1.94
N LEU A 48 4.65 1.16 -2.61
CA LEU A 48 3.99 0.24 -3.53
C LEU A 48 3.50 -1.01 -2.79
N ASN A 49 2.20 -1.24 -2.85
CA ASN A 49 1.54 -2.33 -2.16
C ASN A 49 1.16 -3.44 -3.12
N ILE A 50 1.55 -4.67 -2.76
CA ILE A 50 1.27 -5.86 -3.56
C ILE A 50 0.56 -6.92 -2.73
N LEU A 51 -0.17 -7.78 -3.45
CA LEU A 51 -0.80 -8.98 -2.92
C LEU A 51 -0.18 -10.19 -3.61
N VAL A 52 0.31 -11.14 -2.82
CA VAL A 52 0.92 -12.38 -3.31
C VAL A 52 0.15 -13.54 -2.70
N ASN A 53 -0.25 -14.52 -3.51
CA ASN A 53 -0.80 -15.75 -2.96
C ASN A 53 0.35 -16.65 -2.49
N ASP A 54 0.29 -17.09 -1.24
CA ASP A 54 1.22 -18.12 -0.76
C ASP A 54 0.89 -19.50 -1.34
N MET A 55 1.71 -20.50 -1.01
CA MET A 55 1.53 -21.87 -1.51
C MET A 55 0.19 -22.51 -1.08
N ALA A 56 -0.47 -21.98 -0.05
CA ALA A 56 -1.80 -22.41 0.38
C ALA A 56 -2.92 -21.65 -0.34
N GLY A 57 -2.59 -20.75 -1.28
CA GLY A 57 -3.54 -19.90 -1.98
C GLY A 57 -4.11 -18.78 -1.11
N ILE A 58 -3.47 -18.49 0.03
CA ILE A 58 -3.89 -17.41 0.94
C ILE A 58 -3.24 -16.12 0.46
N PRO A 59 -4.01 -15.05 0.21
CA PRO A 59 -3.44 -13.77 -0.15
C PRO A 59 -2.66 -13.13 1.01
N ARG A 60 -1.43 -12.73 0.74
CA ARG A 60 -0.51 -12.06 1.67
C ARG A 60 -0.17 -10.68 1.13
N TYR A 61 -0.28 -9.68 2.00
CA TYR A 61 -0.04 -8.29 1.65
C TYR A 61 1.40 -7.88 1.98
N PHE A 62 2.05 -7.14 1.08
CA PHE A 62 3.42 -6.65 1.26
C PHE A 62 3.59 -5.22 0.75
N HIS A 63 4.52 -4.50 1.38
CA HIS A 63 5.13 -3.29 0.82
C HIS A 63 6.38 -3.72 0.04
N LEU A 64 6.33 -3.65 -1.29
CA LEU A 64 7.44 -4.14 -2.13
C LEU A 64 8.61 -3.14 -2.14
N ASP A 65 8.29 -1.85 -2.25
CA ASP A 65 9.27 -0.78 -2.29
C ASP A 65 8.66 0.56 -1.87
N HIS A 66 9.51 1.56 -1.62
CA HIS A 66 9.13 2.93 -1.32
C HIS A 66 9.99 3.95 -2.07
N ALA A 67 9.40 5.11 -2.31
CA ALA A 67 10.09 6.26 -2.90
C ALA A 67 9.73 7.53 -2.14
N GLU A 68 10.69 8.45 -2.01
CA GLU A 68 10.37 9.81 -1.60
C GLU A 68 9.79 10.58 -2.79
N ILE A 69 8.63 11.20 -2.56
CA ILE A 69 8.01 12.14 -3.48
C ILE A 69 8.77 13.46 -3.33
N PRO A 70 9.46 13.94 -4.38
CA PRO A 70 10.16 15.21 -4.31
C PRO A 70 9.11 16.33 -4.30
N LEU A 71 8.76 16.81 -3.12
CA LEU A 71 7.97 18.02 -2.97
C LEU A 71 8.92 19.20 -3.09
N SER A 72 8.75 20.02 -4.13
CA SER A 72 9.38 21.34 -4.17
C SER A 72 8.75 22.18 -3.06
N LEU A 73 9.42 22.30 -1.92
CA LEU A 73 9.13 23.36 -0.97
C LEU A 73 9.56 24.68 -1.60
N THR A 74 8.72 25.23 -2.47
CA THR A 74 8.79 26.65 -2.77
C THR A 74 8.26 27.36 -1.53
N ILE A 75 9.15 27.57 -0.56
CA ILE A 75 8.90 28.52 0.52
C ILE A 75 8.89 29.89 -0.14
N HIS A 76 7.70 30.38 -0.48
CA HIS A 76 7.53 31.79 -0.75
C HIS A 76 7.57 32.52 0.59
N THR A 77 8.69 33.23 0.76
CA THR A 77 9.02 34.30 1.74
C THR A 77 9.16 33.92 3.20
#